data_AF-A0A246E704-F1
#
_entry.id   AF-A0A246E704-F1
#
_cell.length_a   1.000
_cell.length_b   1.000
_cell.length_c   1.000
_cell.angle_alpha   90.00
_cell.angle_beta   90.00
_cell.angle_gamma   90.00
#
_symmetry.space_group_name_H-M   'P 1'
#
loop_
_entity.id
_entity.type
_entity.pdbx_description
1 polymer ?
#
loop_
_entity_poly.entity_id
_entity_poly.type
_entity_poly.pdbx_seq_one_letter_code
_entity_poly.pdbx_strand_id
1 'polypeptide(L)'
;MRDDGGGGGCSAAGPTAAQRLRSHLLSEPASSLGETAAHMLAVQAQEFWSGRWALAVRTAGEPALRAVDAAFENGTLVRSWTQRGTLHIVRSVDLAGMLAVTAHRQQRAAAGILRGLAIDEAVLATAERAARHALRGGNRLTRDEFADLLRGAGIETERSRGNHILSALAVRGVLAFGPVVPREGGPSRDQFLVAVDDLPSARLPDDPLAEMFTGYIRSHGPARVEDFRWWAGLPIGLSRRAAEAAGDRVVEIEAGLFAAPAAAEPAVPASVSGPSPDVGSGDVVALPAFDEYYLSYADRTTVCAPDLAARIGPTLNGQVAPILVSGGRVIGTWRHSVAAGRHHLPPGPMIVADPAVAASAIEASLARVSRFLAG
;
A
#
# COMPACT_ATOMS: atom_id res chain seq x y z
N MET A 1 30.60 -37.14 38.07
CA MET A 1 29.25 -37.27 37.52
C MET A 1 28.55 -35.96 37.81
N ARG A 2 28.65 -34.99 36.89
CA ARG A 2 28.02 -33.68 37.00
C ARG A 2 26.85 -33.68 36.03
N ASP A 3 25.67 -33.39 36.55
CA ASP A 3 24.44 -33.20 35.79
C ASP A 3 24.55 -31.95 34.93
N ASP A 4 24.57 -32.14 33.61
CA ASP A 4 24.36 -31.07 32.64
C ASP A 4 22.85 -30.91 32.44
N GLY A 5 22.25 -30.03 33.23
CA GLY A 5 20.86 -29.60 33.07
C GLY A 5 20.68 -28.84 31.76
N GLY A 6 20.15 -29.54 30.76
CA GLY A 6 19.81 -28.99 29.45
C GLY A 6 18.84 -27.82 29.54
N GLY A 7 19.32 -26.62 29.22
CA GLY A 7 18.50 -25.46 28.92
C GLY A 7 17.73 -25.70 27.63
N GLY A 8 16.46 -26.08 27.76
CA GLY A 8 15.49 -26.03 26.67
C GLY A 8 15.24 -24.57 26.28
N GLY A 9 16.08 -24.04 25.39
CA GLY A 9 15.83 -22.77 24.74
C GLY A 9 14.55 -22.87 23.91
N CYS A 10 13.50 -22.18 24.35
CA CYS A 10 12.33 -21.93 23.52
C CYS A 10 12.82 -21.08 22.34
N SER A 11 13.10 -21.73 21.22
CA SER A 11 13.34 -21.08 19.93
C SER A 11 12.09 -20.29 19.58
N ALA A 12 12.09 -18.98 19.87
CA ALA A 12 10.97 -18.11 19.57
C ALA A 12 10.76 -18.12 18.05
N ALA A 13 9.57 -18.58 17.63
CA ALA A 13 9.25 -18.78 16.23
C ALA A 13 8.95 -17.41 15.60
N GLY A 14 9.62 -17.11 14.48
CA GLY A 14 9.36 -15.91 13.69
C GLY A 14 7.89 -15.79 13.24
N PRO A 15 7.49 -14.64 12.69
CA PRO A 15 6.09 -14.35 12.37
C PRO A 15 5.45 -15.44 11.51
N THR A 16 4.27 -15.90 11.92
CA THR A 16 3.51 -16.94 11.20
C THR A 16 2.75 -16.34 10.02
N ALA A 17 2.52 -17.16 8.98
CA ALA A 17 1.70 -16.76 7.83
C ALA A 17 0.26 -16.38 8.24
N ALA A 18 -0.30 -17.04 9.25
CA ALA A 18 -1.61 -16.74 9.80
C ALA A 18 -1.69 -15.36 10.48
N GLN A 19 -0.66 -14.98 11.25
CA GLN A 19 -0.59 -13.63 11.84
C GLN A 19 -0.56 -12.57 10.73
N ARG A 20 0.25 -12.78 9.68
CA ARG A 20 0.31 -11.82 8.56
C ARG A 20 -1.02 -11.70 7.82
N LEU A 21 -1.72 -12.81 7.58
CA LEU A 21 -3.06 -12.79 6.97
C LEU A 21 -4.06 -11.99 7.79
N ARG A 22 -4.03 -12.08 9.13
CA ARG A 22 -4.90 -11.27 10.01
C ARG A 22 -4.50 -9.80 9.97
N SER A 23 -3.22 -9.49 10.17
CA SER A 23 -2.73 -8.11 10.16
C SER A 23 -3.00 -7.42 8.82
N HIS A 24 -2.98 -8.15 7.70
CA HIS A 24 -3.32 -7.61 6.38
C HIS A 24 -4.81 -7.61 6.05
N LEU A 25 -5.70 -7.95 7.01
CA LEU A 25 -7.16 -8.01 6.81
C LEU A 25 -7.61 -8.99 5.72
N LEU A 26 -6.83 -10.05 5.48
CA LEU A 26 -7.13 -11.06 4.45
C LEU A 26 -7.86 -12.28 5.01
N SER A 27 -7.70 -12.55 6.31
CA SER A 27 -8.50 -13.56 7.03
C SER A 27 -9.59 -12.96 7.91
N GLU A 28 -9.41 -11.70 8.33
CA GLU A 28 -10.39 -10.92 9.10
C GLU A 28 -10.57 -9.55 8.41
N PRO A 29 -11.38 -9.47 7.34
CA PRO A 29 -11.60 -8.22 6.61
C PRO A 29 -12.24 -7.14 7.48
N ALA A 30 -11.85 -5.89 7.29
CA ALA A 30 -12.47 -4.77 7.99
C ALA A 30 -13.89 -4.51 7.48
N SER A 31 -14.72 -3.85 8.29
CA SER A 31 -16.16 -3.70 8.00
C SER A 31 -16.45 -2.68 6.88
N SER A 32 -15.49 -1.78 6.61
CA SER A 32 -15.63 -0.75 5.59
C SER A 32 -14.31 -0.41 4.88
N LEU A 33 -14.41 0.27 3.72
CA LEU A 33 -13.25 0.79 2.99
C LEU A 33 -12.47 1.83 3.81
N GLY A 34 -13.17 2.66 4.59
CA GLY A 34 -12.55 3.66 5.47
C GLY A 34 -11.74 3.01 6.58
N GLU A 35 -12.27 1.95 7.22
CA GLU A 35 -11.53 1.16 8.21
C GLU A 35 -10.35 0.41 7.59
N THR A 36 -10.53 -0.17 6.40
CA THR A 36 -9.43 -0.84 5.68
C THR A 36 -8.30 0.14 5.38
N ALA A 37 -8.62 1.32 4.85
CA ALA A 37 -7.64 2.35 4.55
C ALA A 37 -6.97 2.90 5.82
N ALA A 38 -7.74 3.08 6.90
CA ALA A 38 -7.21 3.48 8.20
C ALA A 38 -6.23 2.44 8.73
N HIS A 39 -6.58 1.15 8.67
CA HIS A 39 -5.79 0.05 9.19
C HIS A 39 -4.47 -0.10 8.42
N MET A 40 -4.56 -0.24 7.10
CA MET A 40 -3.41 -0.47 6.20
C MET A 40 -2.46 0.72 6.11
N LEU A 41 -2.88 1.91 6.57
CA LEU A 41 -2.22 3.23 6.42
C LEU A 41 -2.04 3.69 4.98
N ALA A 42 -1.45 2.86 4.14
CA ALA A 42 -1.16 3.14 2.75
C ALA A 42 -1.13 1.85 1.93
N VAL A 43 -1.74 1.90 0.76
CA VAL A 43 -1.74 0.80 -0.21
C VAL A 43 -1.12 1.29 -1.51
N GLN A 44 -0.05 0.63 -1.98
CA GLN A 44 0.61 1.06 -3.21
C GLN A 44 -0.35 0.99 -4.42
N ALA A 45 -0.40 2.07 -5.18
CA ALA A 45 -1.34 2.30 -6.26
C ALA A 45 -0.68 2.99 -7.46
N GLN A 46 0.57 2.60 -7.75
CA GLN A 46 1.28 2.98 -8.97
C GLN A 46 0.42 2.59 -10.19
N GLU A 47 -0.11 1.37 -10.17
CA GLU A 47 -1.23 0.94 -10.97
C GLU A 47 -2.54 1.22 -10.22
N PHE A 48 -3.35 2.14 -10.73
CA PHE A 48 -4.50 2.67 -9.97
C PHE A 48 -5.56 1.60 -9.68
N TRP A 49 -5.82 0.71 -10.63
CA TRP A 49 -6.77 -0.40 -10.43
C TRP A 49 -6.27 -1.38 -9.36
N SER A 50 -4.95 -1.62 -9.30
CA SER A 50 -4.33 -2.52 -8.33
C SER A 50 -4.53 -2.03 -6.91
N GLY A 51 -4.29 -0.73 -6.65
CA GLY A 51 -4.54 -0.15 -5.32
C GLY A 51 -6.01 -0.23 -4.90
N ARG A 52 -6.95 0.01 -5.83
CA ARG A 52 -8.39 -0.09 -5.54
C ARG A 52 -8.81 -1.53 -5.22
N TRP A 53 -8.28 -2.52 -5.96
CA TRP A 53 -8.50 -3.93 -5.66
C TRP A 53 -7.89 -4.35 -4.31
N ALA A 54 -6.68 -3.88 -3.99
CA ALA A 54 -6.02 -4.18 -2.73
C ALA A 54 -6.80 -3.67 -1.50
N LEU A 55 -7.56 -2.58 -1.62
CA LEU A 55 -8.51 -2.15 -0.58
C LEU A 55 -9.75 -3.05 -0.55
N ALA A 56 -10.38 -3.28 -1.70
CA ALA A 56 -11.62 -4.05 -1.77
C ALA A 56 -11.47 -5.51 -1.30
N VAL A 57 -10.33 -6.16 -1.61
CA VAL A 57 -10.07 -7.55 -1.20
C VAL A 57 -10.00 -7.72 0.32
N ARG A 58 -9.63 -6.65 1.03
CA ARG A 58 -9.47 -6.55 2.50
C ARG A 58 -10.71 -6.01 3.23
N THR A 59 -11.79 -5.75 2.49
CA THR A 59 -13.03 -5.21 3.03
C THR A 59 -14.14 -6.27 2.98
N ALA A 60 -14.89 -6.41 4.07
CA ALA A 60 -16.06 -7.28 4.14
C ALA A 60 -17.15 -6.83 3.15
N GLY A 61 -17.99 -7.78 2.71
CA GLY A 61 -19.11 -7.49 1.79
C GLY A 61 -18.73 -7.32 0.32
N GLU A 62 -17.49 -7.65 -0.07
CA GLU A 62 -16.99 -7.61 -1.46
C GLU A 62 -17.32 -6.29 -2.19
N PRO A 63 -16.88 -5.12 -1.69
CA PRO A 63 -17.25 -3.84 -2.29
C PRO A 63 -16.79 -3.77 -3.75
N ALA A 64 -17.70 -3.34 -4.62
CA ALA A 64 -17.44 -3.12 -6.03
C ALA A 64 -16.50 -1.94 -6.29
N LEU A 65 -15.92 -1.86 -7.49
CA LEU A 65 -15.05 -0.74 -7.89
C LEU A 65 -15.69 0.63 -7.66
N ARG A 66 -16.98 0.79 -8.00
CA ARG A 66 -17.74 2.03 -7.78
C ARG A 66 -17.77 2.50 -6.33
N ALA A 67 -17.71 1.58 -5.36
CA ALA A 67 -17.71 1.93 -3.94
C ALA A 67 -16.37 2.54 -3.52
N VAL A 68 -15.26 2.06 -4.11
CA VAL A 68 -13.94 2.66 -3.92
C VAL A 68 -13.86 4.02 -4.60
N ASP A 69 -14.40 4.14 -5.82
CA ASP A 69 -14.46 5.41 -6.55
C ASP A 69 -15.30 6.46 -5.78
N ALA A 70 -16.41 6.06 -5.14
CA ALA A 70 -17.21 6.93 -4.29
C ALA A 70 -16.45 7.44 -3.04
N ALA A 71 -15.51 6.64 -2.51
CA ALA A 71 -14.65 7.06 -1.40
C ALA A 71 -13.58 8.08 -1.84
N PHE A 72 -13.20 8.12 -3.12
CA PHE A 72 -12.43 9.24 -3.68
C PHE A 72 -13.32 10.48 -3.90
N GLU A 73 -14.56 10.29 -4.38
CA GLU A 73 -15.48 11.40 -4.64
C GLU A 73 -15.79 12.21 -3.37
N ASN A 74 -16.04 11.53 -2.25
CA ASN A 74 -16.34 12.18 -0.97
C ASN A 74 -15.10 12.64 -0.18
N GLY A 75 -13.91 12.51 -0.74
CA GLY A 75 -12.65 12.93 -0.11
C GLY A 75 -12.18 12.05 1.05
N THR A 76 -12.77 10.88 1.29
CA THR A 76 -12.28 9.92 2.30
C THR A 76 -10.90 9.40 1.91
N LEU A 77 -10.74 9.05 0.62
CA LEU A 77 -9.50 8.53 0.05
C LEU A 77 -8.88 9.54 -0.89
N VAL A 78 -7.55 9.58 -0.89
CA VAL A 78 -6.76 10.25 -1.91
C VAL A 78 -5.59 9.37 -2.31
N ARG A 79 -5.04 9.63 -3.50
CA ARG A 79 -3.80 9.02 -3.94
C ARG A 79 -2.72 10.09 -4.03
N SER A 80 -1.54 9.82 -3.50
CA SER A 80 -0.39 10.74 -3.53
C SER A 80 0.94 10.00 -3.46
N TRP A 81 2.05 10.72 -3.65
CA TRP A 81 3.39 10.22 -3.42
C TRP A 81 3.76 10.35 -1.94
N THR A 82 3.77 9.23 -1.23
CA THR A 82 4.00 9.18 0.23
C THR A 82 5.37 8.57 0.54
N GLN A 83 5.49 7.26 0.70
CA GLN A 83 6.76 6.60 0.94
C GLN A 83 7.44 6.17 -0.36
N ARG A 84 8.78 6.04 -0.34
CA ARG A 84 9.60 5.47 -1.42
C ARG A 84 9.48 6.12 -2.81
N GLY A 85 8.83 7.28 -2.93
CA GLY A 85 8.62 7.92 -4.23
C GLY A 85 7.57 7.22 -5.10
N THR A 86 6.70 6.38 -4.53
CA THR A 86 5.63 5.68 -5.24
C THR A 86 4.25 6.21 -4.86
N LEU A 87 3.29 6.06 -5.75
CA LEU A 87 1.89 6.44 -5.50
C LEU A 87 1.23 5.44 -4.55
N HIS A 88 0.53 5.94 -3.53
CA HIS A 88 -0.27 5.14 -2.61
C HIS A 88 -1.64 5.75 -2.41
N ILE A 89 -2.64 4.91 -2.19
CA ILE A 89 -3.95 5.31 -1.67
C ILE A 89 -3.84 5.38 -0.15
N VAL A 90 -4.30 6.50 0.41
CA VAL A 90 -4.31 6.80 1.84
C VAL A 90 -5.64 7.46 2.19
N ARG A 91 -6.00 7.51 3.47
CA ARG A 91 -7.06 8.45 3.88
C ARG A 91 -6.53 9.88 3.77
N SER A 92 -7.37 10.80 3.32
CA SER A 92 -7.02 12.23 3.24
C SER A 92 -6.49 12.79 4.56
N VAL A 93 -7.13 12.40 5.67
CA VAL A 93 -6.76 12.81 7.03
C VAL A 93 -5.35 12.38 7.46
N ASP A 94 -4.81 11.30 6.88
CA ASP A 94 -3.49 10.77 7.25
C ASP A 94 -2.36 11.34 6.37
N LEU A 95 -2.70 11.95 5.22
CA LEU A 95 -1.73 12.37 4.21
C LEU A 95 -0.70 13.37 4.77
N ALA A 96 -1.14 14.36 5.55
CA ALA A 96 -0.24 15.37 6.11
C ALA A 96 0.79 14.75 7.08
N GLY A 97 0.36 13.82 7.95
CA GLY A 97 1.25 13.09 8.84
C GLY A 97 2.27 12.25 8.09
N MET A 98 1.84 11.55 7.04
CA MET A 98 2.74 10.77 6.19
C MET A 98 3.76 11.63 5.44
N LEU A 99 3.34 12.78 4.90
CA LEU A 99 4.23 13.71 4.20
C LEU A 99 5.22 14.37 5.15
N ALA A 100 4.84 14.65 6.41
CA ALA A 100 5.76 15.17 7.42
C ALA A 100 6.96 14.24 7.66
N VAL A 101 6.78 12.92 7.52
CA VAL A 101 7.85 11.93 7.66
C VAL A 101 8.65 11.75 6.37
N THR A 102 7.98 11.76 5.22
CA THR A 102 8.54 11.24 3.96
C THR A 102 9.03 12.33 2.99
N ALA A 103 8.43 13.53 3.01
CA ALA A 103 8.59 14.53 1.96
C ALA A 103 10.03 15.01 1.78
N HIS A 104 10.74 15.33 2.87
CA HIS A 104 12.10 15.84 2.80
C HIS A 104 13.05 14.86 2.08
N ARG A 105 12.93 13.56 2.35
CA ARG A 105 13.75 12.55 1.66
C ARG A 105 13.37 12.41 0.18
N GLN A 106 12.09 12.44 -0.13
CA GLN A 106 11.61 12.40 -1.52
C GLN A 106 12.12 13.60 -2.32
N GLN A 107 12.05 14.81 -1.76
CA GLN A 107 12.57 16.03 -2.38
C GLN A 107 14.08 15.94 -2.64
N ARG A 108 14.85 15.44 -1.66
CA ARG A 108 16.30 15.22 -1.84
C ARG A 108 16.60 14.21 -2.95
N ALA A 109 15.83 13.13 -3.06
CA ALA A 109 15.98 12.14 -4.12
C ALA A 109 15.64 12.71 -5.51
N ALA A 110 14.62 13.56 -5.59
CA ALA A 110 14.19 14.19 -6.85
C ALA A 110 15.12 15.34 -7.31
N ALA A 111 15.90 15.94 -6.40
CA ALA A 111 16.67 17.16 -6.67
C ALA A 111 17.59 17.09 -7.89
N GLY A 112 18.22 15.93 -8.15
CA GLY A 112 19.07 15.75 -9.33
C GLY A 112 18.30 15.82 -10.64
N ILE A 113 17.16 15.12 -10.71
CA ILE A 113 16.26 15.14 -11.87
C ILE A 113 15.65 16.53 -12.08
N LEU A 114 15.20 17.19 -11.01
CA LEU A 114 14.62 18.54 -11.10
C LEU A 114 15.63 19.54 -11.65
N ARG A 115 16.89 19.51 -11.18
CA ARG A 115 17.97 20.34 -11.75
C ARG A 115 18.24 20.02 -13.22
N GLY A 116 18.35 18.74 -13.57
CA GLY A 116 18.57 18.32 -14.96
C GLY A 116 17.44 18.75 -15.91
N LEU A 117 16.23 18.92 -15.38
CA LEU A 117 15.08 19.43 -16.10
C LEU A 117 14.92 20.94 -16.03
N ALA A 118 15.81 21.69 -15.36
CA ALA A 118 15.68 23.13 -15.10
C ALA A 118 14.37 23.49 -14.38
N ILE A 119 14.00 22.71 -13.36
CA ILE A 119 12.91 22.97 -12.42
C ILE A 119 13.56 23.41 -11.11
N ASP A 120 13.63 24.72 -10.88
CA ASP A 120 14.16 25.31 -9.66
C ASP A 120 13.04 25.74 -8.69
N GLU A 121 13.41 26.34 -7.56
CA GLU A 121 12.44 26.81 -6.58
C GLU A 121 11.52 27.91 -7.12
N ALA A 122 11.98 28.76 -8.03
CA ALA A 122 11.17 29.82 -8.62
C ALA A 122 10.06 29.23 -9.52
N VAL A 123 10.40 28.20 -10.31
CA VAL A 123 9.43 27.44 -11.10
C VAL A 123 8.41 26.76 -10.19
N LEU A 124 8.86 26.07 -9.14
CA LEU A 124 7.95 25.37 -8.21
C LEU A 124 7.05 26.33 -7.44
N ALA A 125 7.57 27.47 -6.97
CA ALA A 125 6.78 28.49 -6.29
C ALA A 125 5.72 29.10 -7.22
N THR A 126 6.04 29.29 -8.50
CA THR A 126 5.09 29.80 -9.51
C THR A 126 4.00 28.77 -9.81
N ALA A 127 4.38 27.51 -10.02
CA ALA A 127 3.45 26.41 -10.20
C ALA A 127 2.53 26.22 -8.99
N GLU A 128 3.07 26.31 -7.77
CA GLU A 128 2.31 26.20 -6.53
C GLU A 128 1.27 27.31 -6.39
N ARG A 129 1.63 28.58 -6.63
CA ARG A 129 0.68 29.69 -6.60
C ARG A 129 -0.45 29.50 -7.62
N ALA A 130 -0.11 29.09 -8.85
CA ALA A 130 -1.10 28.82 -9.89
C ALA A 130 -2.04 27.68 -9.50
N ALA A 131 -1.49 26.55 -8.99
CA ALA A 131 -2.26 25.39 -8.56
C ALA A 131 -3.20 25.73 -7.38
N ARG A 132 -2.70 26.41 -6.34
CA ARG A 132 -3.52 26.84 -5.19
C ARG A 132 -4.65 27.77 -5.63
N HIS A 133 -4.38 28.70 -6.54
CA HIS A 133 -5.41 29.59 -7.06
C HIS A 133 -6.48 28.84 -7.85
N ALA A 134 -6.08 27.91 -8.71
CA ALA A 134 -6.99 27.18 -9.59
C ALA A 134 -7.83 26.14 -8.84
N LEU A 135 -7.28 25.49 -7.81
CA LEU A 135 -7.92 24.39 -7.09
C LEU A 135 -8.77 24.84 -5.88
N ARG A 136 -8.61 26.07 -5.39
CA ARG A 136 -9.34 26.56 -4.20
C ARG A 136 -10.86 26.43 -4.32
N GLY A 137 -11.52 26.17 -3.20
CA GLY A 137 -12.98 26.18 -3.12
C GLY A 137 -13.61 24.91 -3.69
N GLY A 138 -12.90 23.78 -3.58
CA GLY A 138 -13.37 22.47 -4.06
C GLY A 138 -13.27 22.30 -5.57
N ASN A 139 -12.50 23.12 -6.27
CA ASN A 139 -12.28 22.94 -7.70
C ASN A 139 -11.33 21.77 -7.97
N ARG A 140 -11.37 21.24 -9.19
CA ARG A 140 -10.60 20.06 -9.58
C ARG A 140 -10.11 20.16 -11.01
N LEU A 141 -8.92 19.63 -11.28
CA LEU A 141 -8.28 19.68 -12.59
C LEU A 141 -7.93 18.26 -13.07
N THR A 142 -8.17 17.96 -14.33
CA THR A 142 -7.51 16.84 -15.00
C THR A 142 -6.01 17.13 -15.13
N ARG A 143 -5.23 16.11 -15.50
CA ARG A 143 -3.79 16.30 -15.77
C ARG A 143 -3.52 17.23 -16.95
N ASP A 144 -4.39 17.20 -17.96
CA ASP A 144 -4.26 18.05 -19.14
C ASP A 144 -4.57 19.51 -18.79
N GLU A 145 -5.64 19.76 -18.03
CA GLU A 145 -5.94 21.10 -17.52
C GLU A 145 -4.84 21.63 -16.58
N PHE A 146 -4.22 20.76 -15.78
CA PHE A 146 -3.05 21.14 -14.99
C PHE A 146 -1.83 21.49 -15.87
N ALA A 147 -1.62 20.77 -16.96
CA ALA A 147 -0.58 21.12 -17.92
C ALA A 147 -0.86 22.48 -18.59
N ASP A 148 -2.11 22.75 -18.96
CA ASP A 148 -2.52 24.05 -19.51
C ASP A 148 -2.38 25.18 -18.49
N LEU A 149 -2.70 24.93 -17.22
CA LEU A 149 -2.44 25.87 -16.12
C LEU A 149 -0.95 26.23 -16.03
N LEU A 150 -0.05 25.23 -16.10
CA LEU A 150 1.40 25.48 -16.07
C LEU A 150 1.85 26.30 -17.30
N ARG A 151 1.36 25.97 -18.50
CA ARG A 151 1.67 26.73 -19.72
C ARG A 151 1.18 28.18 -19.63
N GLY A 152 -0.03 28.39 -19.11
CA GLY A 152 -0.59 29.73 -18.86
C GLY A 152 0.22 30.55 -17.84
N ALA A 153 0.93 29.87 -16.92
CA ALA A 153 1.88 30.49 -15.99
C ALA A 153 3.29 30.67 -16.58
N GLY A 154 3.50 30.39 -17.88
CA GLY A 154 4.80 30.50 -18.54
C GLY A 154 5.75 29.33 -18.25
N ILE A 155 5.25 28.17 -17.82
CA ILE A 155 6.05 27.01 -17.44
C ILE A 155 5.94 25.91 -18.51
N GLU A 156 7.07 25.55 -19.12
CA GLU A 156 7.17 24.41 -20.04
C GLU A 156 6.85 23.06 -19.35
N THR A 157 6.14 22.19 -20.07
CA THR A 157 5.62 20.91 -19.54
C THR A 157 6.18 19.66 -20.24
N GLU A 158 6.91 19.87 -21.33
CA GLU A 158 7.50 18.85 -22.21
C GLU A 158 8.60 18.06 -21.48
N ARG A 159 9.03 16.92 -22.07
CA ARG A 159 10.10 16.06 -21.52
C ARG A 159 9.84 15.67 -20.05
N SER A 160 8.58 15.40 -19.71
CA SER A 160 8.12 15.04 -18.36
C SER A 160 8.22 16.14 -17.30
N ARG A 161 8.54 17.40 -17.68
CA ARG A 161 8.59 18.53 -16.72
C ARG A 161 7.29 18.69 -15.93
N GLY A 162 6.15 18.64 -16.62
CA GLY A 162 4.84 18.74 -15.98
C GLY A 162 4.60 17.64 -14.94
N ASN A 163 5.04 16.41 -15.22
CA ASN A 163 4.91 15.29 -14.28
C ASN A 163 5.79 15.44 -13.04
N HIS A 164 7.01 15.98 -13.21
CA HIS A 164 7.92 16.24 -12.08
C HIS A 164 7.47 17.41 -11.22
N ILE A 165 6.89 18.46 -11.82
CA ILE A 165 6.25 19.56 -11.09
C ILE A 165 5.05 19.02 -10.32
N LEU A 166 4.17 18.25 -10.96
CA LEU A 166 3.03 17.63 -10.30
C LEU A 166 3.44 16.80 -9.07
N SER A 167 4.45 15.94 -9.23
CA SER A 167 4.98 15.13 -8.13
C SER A 167 5.59 16.00 -7.02
N ALA A 168 6.33 17.04 -7.36
CA ALA A 168 6.90 17.97 -6.38
C ALA A 168 5.81 18.71 -5.58
N LEU A 169 4.75 19.18 -6.24
CA LEU A 169 3.61 19.83 -5.56
C LEU A 169 2.82 18.86 -4.68
N ALA A 170 2.65 17.62 -5.11
CA ALA A 170 2.02 16.58 -4.30
C ALA A 170 2.84 16.24 -3.04
N VAL A 171 4.16 16.13 -3.17
CA VAL A 171 5.07 15.90 -2.04
C VAL A 171 5.13 17.11 -1.09
N ARG A 172 4.89 18.32 -1.61
CA ARG A 172 4.71 19.54 -0.79
C ARG A 172 3.33 19.62 -0.10
N GLY A 173 2.42 18.68 -0.36
CA GLY A 173 1.07 18.71 0.18
C GLY A 173 0.20 19.82 -0.41
N VAL A 174 0.48 20.28 -1.63
CA VAL A 174 -0.33 21.31 -2.31
C VAL A 174 -1.58 20.69 -2.93
N LEU A 175 -1.40 19.53 -3.55
CA LEU A 175 -2.44 18.81 -4.29
C LEU A 175 -2.33 17.31 -4.09
N ALA A 176 -3.41 16.59 -4.36
CA ALA A 176 -3.44 15.13 -4.41
C ALA A 176 -4.34 14.66 -5.55
N PHE A 177 -4.28 13.38 -5.89
CA PHE A 177 -5.25 12.77 -6.79
C PHE A 177 -6.51 12.38 -5.99
N GLY A 178 -7.64 12.98 -6.32
CA GLY A 178 -8.93 12.78 -5.65
C GLY A 178 -9.92 12.02 -6.54
N PRO A 179 -11.11 12.60 -6.82
CA PRO A 179 -12.16 12.02 -7.65
C PRO A 179 -11.67 11.33 -8.92
N VAL A 180 -12.32 10.23 -9.29
CA VAL A 180 -11.99 9.47 -10.50
C VAL A 180 -12.60 10.17 -11.71
N VAL A 181 -11.81 10.36 -12.78
CA VAL A 181 -12.34 10.90 -14.04
C VAL A 181 -13.15 9.77 -14.70
N PRO A 182 -14.45 9.94 -14.96
CA PRO A 182 -15.26 8.90 -15.58
C PRO A 182 -14.72 8.51 -16.96
N ARG A 183 -14.81 7.21 -17.29
CA ARG A 183 -14.41 6.68 -18.59
C ARG A 183 -15.46 5.69 -19.06
N GLU A 184 -15.90 5.83 -20.30
CA GLU A 184 -16.77 4.82 -20.93
C GLU A 184 -15.98 3.54 -21.24
N GLY A 185 -16.61 2.38 -21.00
CA GLY A 185 -16.08 1.09 -21.42
C GLY A 185 -14.83 0.63 -20.66
N GLY A 186 -14.78 0.83 -19.33
CA GLY A 186 -13.85 0.15 -18.43
C GLY A 186 -13.37 0.98 -17.24
N PRO A 187 -12.57 0.38 -16.34
CA PRO A 187 -12.03 1.09 -15.19
C PRO A 187 -11.16 2.27 -15.63
N SER A 188 -11.47 3.47 -15.12
CA SER A 188 -10.66 4.65 -15.38
C SER A 188 -9.27 4.51 -14.76
N ARG A 189 -8.28 5.14 -15.39
CA ARG A 189 -6.91 5.26 -14.88
C ARG A 189 -6.60 6.67 -14.37
N ASP A 190 -7.49 7.60 -14.68
CA ASP A 190 -7.30 9.03 -14.49
C ASP A 190 -8.09 9.51 -13.27
N GLN A 191 -7.50 10.48 -12.60
CA GLN A 191 -8.09 11.13 -11.44
C GLN A 191 -7.94 12.63 -11.60
N PHE A 192 -8.90 13.36 -11.07
CA PHE A 192 -8.78 14.78 -10.88
C PHE A 192 -7.76 15.07 -9.78
N LEU A 193 -7.03 16.16 -9.96
CA LEU A 193 -6.20 16.80 -8.96
C LEU A 193 -7.09 17.72 -8.13
N VAL A 194 -6.93 17.67 -6.82
CA VAL A 194 -7.67 18.47 -5.84
C VAL A 194 -6.71 19.16 -4.88
N ALA A 195 -7.10 20.30 -4.32
CA ALA A 195 -6.34 20.97 -3.28
C ALA A 195 -6.34 20.10 -2.02
N VAL A 196 -5.17 19.90 -1.40
CA VAL A 196 -5.10 19.18 -0.11
C VAL A 196 -5.79 19.97 1.00
N ASP A 197 -5.73 21.30 0.94
CA ASP A 197 -6.33 22.20 1.94
C ASP A 197 -7.87 22.09 2.00
N ASP A 198 -8.51 21.63 0.92
CA ASP A 198 -9.97 21.48 0.84
C ASP A 198 -10.43 20.06 1.26
N LEU A 199 -9.51 19.14 1.54
CA LEU A 199 -9.83 17.77 1.96
C LEU A 199 -10.13 17.68 3.46
N PRO A 200 -10.86 16.64 3.89
CA PRO A 200 -10.90 16.26 5.30
C PRO A 200 -9.47 16.11 5.83
N SER A 201 -9.15 16.86 6.90
CA SER A 201 -7.85 16.81 7.56
C SER A 201 -8.02 16.49 9.04
N ALA A 202 -7.01 15.83 9.60
CA ALA A 202 -6.87 15.68 11.04
C ALA A 202 -5.76 16.60 11.54
N ARG A 203 -5.76 16.86 12.85
CA ARG A 203 -4.61 17.48 13.51
C ARG A 203 -3.36 16.64 13.21
N LEU A 204 -2.27 17.31 12.80
CA LEU A 204 -0.98 16.66 12.64
C LEU A 204 -0.57 16.02 13.98
N PRO A 205 -0.17 14.74 13.99
CA PRO A 205 0.32 14.12 15.21
C PRO A 205 1.51 14.86 15.80
N ASP A 206 1.67 14.81 17.12
CA ASP A 206 2.82 15.43 17.78
C ASP A 206 4.14 14.73 17.38
N ASP A 207 4.08 13.41 17.15
CA ASP A 207 5.15 12.62 16.54
C ASP A 207 4.63 11.78 15.35
N PRO A 208 4.62 12.33 14.13
CA PRO A 208 4.17 11.62 12.94
C PRO A 208 5.01 10.38 12.61
N LEU A 209 6.28 10.34 13.04
CA LEU A 209 7.17 9.22 12.79
C LEU A 209 6.78 8.02 13.67
N ALA A 210 6.48 8.27 14.95
CA ALA A 210 6.00 7.24 15.87
C ALA A 210 4.60 6.73 15.50
N GLU A 211 3.70 7.61 15.04
CA GLU A 211 2.39 7.20 14.50
C GLU A 211 2.55 6.29 13.28
N MET A 212 3.43 6.65 12.34
CA MET A 212 3.67 5.86 11.14
C MET A 212 4.24 4.47 11.47
N PHE A 213 5.13 4.37 12.47
CA PHE A 213 5.63 3.08 12.94
C PHE A 213 4.54 2.26 13.62
N THR A 214 3.76 2.86 14.52
CA THR A 214 2.67 2.18 15.24
C THR A 214 1.64 1.61 14.27
N GLY A 215 1.18 2.41 13.30
CA GLY A 215 0.21 1.93 12.32
C GLY A 215 0.79 0.91 11.35
N TYR A 216 2.10 0.96 11.05
CA TYR A 216 2.78 -0.11 10.30
C TYR A 216 2.77 -1.41 11.08
N ILE A 217 3.15 -1.42 12.35
CA ILE A 217 3.12 -2.62 13.20
C ILE A 217 1.69 -3.17 13.36
N ARG A 218 0.69 -2.30 13.47
CA ARG A 218 -0.72 -2.73 13.50
C ARG A 218 -1.16 -3.47 12.23
N SER A 219 -0.70 -3.04 11.05
CA SER A 219 -1.10 -3.62 9.76
C SER A 219 -0.18 -4.72 9.23
N HIS A 220 1.07 -4.75 9.68
CA HIS A 220 2.10 -5.65 9.15
C HIS A 220 2.70 -6.57 10.21
N GLY A 221 2.39 -6.34 11.49
CA GLY A 221 2.98 -7.05 12.61
C GLY A 221 2.57 -8.53 12.73
N PRO A 222 3.38 -9.37 13.40
CA PRO A 222 4.71 -9.05 13.91
C PRO A 222 5.70 -8.76 12.77
N ALA A 223 6.44 -7.66 12.88
CA ALA A 223 7.33 -7.16 11.82
C ALA A 223 8.60 -6.54 12.41
N ARG A 224 9.70 -6.63 11.66
CA ARG A 224 10.97 -6.10 12.12
C ARG A 224 11.12 -4.62 11.84
N VAL A 225 11.98 -3.95 12.59
CA VAL A 225 12.36 -2.55 12.31
C VAL A 225 12.97 -2.40 10.91
N GLU A 226 13.65 -3.43 10.40
CA GLU A 226 14.15 -3.50 9.02
C GLU A 226 13.03 -3.52 7.98
N ASP A 227 11.89 -4.15 8.28
CA ASP A 227 10.73 -4.18 7.41
C ASP A 227 10.08 -2.79 7.35
N PHE A 228 9.92 -2.12 8.50
CA PHE A 228 9.46 -0.73 8.54
C PHE A 228 10.41 0.20 7.79
N ARG A 229 11.72 0.04 7.98
CA ARG A 229 12.75 0.81 7.25
C ARG A 229 12.58 0.66 5.74
N TRP A 230 12.42 -0.58 5.27
CA TRP A 230 12.16 -0.90 3.87
C TRP A 230 10.87 -0.24 3.38
N TRP A 231 9.77 -0.45 4.11
CA TRP A 231 8.45 0.07 3.76
C TRP A 231 8.41 1.60 3.75
N ALA A 232 8.81 2.27 4.82
CA ALA A 232 8.80 3.72 4.87
C ALA A 232 9.89 4.36 3.97
N GLY A 233 10.89 3.58 3.54
CA GLY A 233 12.02 4.06 2.76
C GLY A 233 12.94 4.98 3.56
N LEU A 234 13.05 4.77 4.88
CA LEU A 234 13.78 5.61 5.81
C LEU A 234 15.16 5.04 6.16
N PRO A 235 16.10 5.86 6.69
CA PRO A 235 17.34 5.35 7.27
C PRO A 235 17.06 4.55 8.55
N ILE A 236 17.84 3.48 8.81
CA ILE A 236 17.65 2.61 9.98
C ILE A 236 17.66 3.37 11.31
N GLY A 237 18.48 4.42 11.45
CA GLY A 237 18.51 5.23 12.67
C GLY A 237 17.21 6.01 12.91
N LEU A 238 16.51 6.43 11.85
CA LEU A 238 15.19 7.06 11.98
C LEU A 238 14.12 6.01 12.30
N SER A 239 14.22 4.82 11.69
CA SER A 239 13.33 3.70 11.98
C SER A 239 13.42 3.21 13.43
N ARG A 240 14.62 3.15 14.02
CA ARG A 240 14.82 2.80 15.43
C ARG A 240 14.23 3.86 16.37
N ARG A 241 14.45 5.15 16.08
CA ARG A 241 13.80 6.23 16.83
C ARG A 241 12.28 6.17 16.75
N ALA A 242 11.74 5.79 15.59
CA ALA A 242 10.30 5.61 15.42
C ALA A 242 9.76 4.50 16.34
N ALA A 243 10.48 3.38 16.44
CA ALA A 243 10.15 2.27 17.33
C ALA A 243 10.24 2.67 18.81
N GLU A 244 11.30 3.38 19.21
CA GLU A 244 11.46 3.90 20.58
C GLU A 244 10.34 4.88 20.95
N ALA A 245 10.00 5.81 20.06
CA ALA A 245 8.96 6.81 20.28
C ALA A 245 7.53 6.23 20.19
N ALA A 246 7.35 5.04 19.61
CA ALA A 246 6.08 4.34 19.63
C ALA A 246 5.67 3.95 21.07
N GLY A 247 6.66 3.70 21.94
CA GLY A 247 6.42 3.44 23.36
C GLY A 247 5.58 2.19 23.60
N ASP A 248 4.60 2.30 24.49
CA ASP A 248 3.69 1.23 24.90
C ASP A 248 2.62 0.85 23.85
N ARG A 249 2.54 1.60 22.74
CA ARG A 249 1.62 1.31 21.64
C ARG A 249 2.04 0.10 20.80
N VAL A 250 3.26 -0.39 20.99
CA VAL A 250 3.82 -1.59 20.36
C VAL A 250 4.56 -2.42 21.41
N VAL A 251 4.67 -3.72 21.18
CA VAL A 251 5.41 -4.63 22.06
C VAL A 251 6.55 -5.24 21.27
N GLU A 252 7.78 -5.10 21.77
CA GLU A 252 8.94 -5.83 21.26
C GLU A 252 8.91 -7.26 21.82
N ILE A 253 8.53 -8.22 20.98
CA ILE A 253 8.37 -9.63 21.38
C ILE A 253 9.68 -10.42 21.25
N GLU A 254 10.59 -9.95 20.40
CA GLU A 254 11.98 -10.37 20.27
C GLU A 254 12.81 -9.17 19.84
N ALA A 255 14.13 -9.23 19.99
CA ALA A 255 15.02 -8.14 19.57
C ALA A 255 14.75 -7.70 18.11
N GLY A 256 14.29 -6.45 17.96
CA GLY A 256 13.93 -5.80 16.71
C GLY A 256 12.62 -6.26 16.06
N LEU A 257 11.85 -7.15 16.69
CA LEU A 257 10.57 -7.69 16.21
C LEU A 257 9.42 -7.15 17.07
N PHE A 258 8.52 -6.41 16.42
CA PHE A 258 7.43 -5.70 17.10
C PHE A 258 6.07 -6.23 16.67
N ALA A 259 5.13 -6.29 17.63
CA ALA A 259 3.74 -6.63 17.41
C ALA A 259 2.82 -5.55 18.04
N ALA A 260 1.59 -5.45 17.55
CA ALA A 260 0.58 -4.65 18.22
C ALA A 260 0.21 -5.31 19.57
N PRO A 261 -0.12 -4.56 20.63
CA PRO A 261 -0.41 -5.13 21.95
C PRO A 261 -1.47 -6.24 21.93
N ALA A 262 -2.57 -6.06 21.20
CA ALA A 262 -3.63 -7.06 21.04
C ALA A 262 -3.18 -8.34 20.30
N ALA A 263 -2.08 -8.29 19.54
CA ALA A 263 -1.50 -9.41 18.82
C ALA A 263 -0.31 -10.05 19.55
N ALA A 264 0.15 -9.43 20.65
CA ALA A 264 1.27 -9.90 21.47
C ALA A 264 0.84 -10.88 22.57
N GLU A 265 -0.47 -11.05 22.82
CA GLU A 265 -0.94 -12.12 23.68
C GLU A 265 -0.56 -13.47 23.05
N PRO A 266 0.12 -14.37 23.79
CA PRO A 266 0.39 -15.70 23.29
C PRO A 266 -0.95 -16.33 22.96
N ALA A 267 -1.14 -16.71 21.69
CA ALA A 267 -2.20 -17.64 21.35
C ALA A 267 -2.03 -18.83 22.30
N VAL A 268 -2.97 -18.98 23.25
CA VAL A 268 -2.98 -20.11 24.17
C VAL A 268 -2.78 -21.33 23.28
N PRO A 269 -1.75 -22.17 23.51
CA PRO A 269 -1.62 -23.39 22.74
C PRO A 269 -2.86 -24.19 23.09
N ALA A 270 -3.85 -24.19 22.21
CA ALA A 270 -4.95 -25.10 22.33
C ALA A 270 -4.30 -26.49 22.28
N SER A 271 -4.27 -27.16 23.43
CA SER A 271 -3.93 -28.57 23.52
C SER A 271 -5.01 -29.32 22.77
N VAL A 272 -4.89 -29.37 21.45
CA VAL A 272 -5.77 -30.17 20.58
C VAL A 272 -5.02 -31.45 20.29
N SER A 273 -5.05 -32.38 21.25
CA SER A 273 -5.00 -33.81 20.93
C SER A 273 -6.36 -34.19 20.38
N GLY A 274 -6.57 -33.82 19.13
CA GLY A 274 -7.75 -34.06 18.29
C GLY A 274 -7.35 -33.66 16.88
N PRO A 275 -7.98 -34.18 15.82
CA PRO A 275 -7.65 -33.75 14.46
C PRO A 275 -7.75 -32.22 14.44
N SER A 276 -6.65 -31.55 14.08
CA SER A 276 -6.63 -30.12 13.88
C SER A 276 -7.89 -29.75 13.09
N PRO A 277 -8.65 -28.70 13.48
CA PRO A 277 -9.67 -28.20 12.59
C PRO A 277 -8.95 -27.95 11.27
N ASP A 278 -9.44 -28.64 10.24
CA ASP A 278 -9.00 -28.50 8.87
C ASP A 278 -9.04 -26.99 8.59
N VAL A 279 -7.87 -26.33 8.64
CA VAL A 279 -7.72 -24.98 8.09
C VAL A 279 -7.84 -25.25 6.62
N GLY A 280 -9.09 -25.25 6.15
CA GLY A 280 -9.46 -25.83 4.88
C GLY A 280 -8.49 -25.36 3.81
N SER A 281 -8.13 -26.28 2.94
CA SER A 281 -7.49 -26.07 1.65
C SER A 281 -8.30 -25.16 0.69
N GLY A 282 -9.04 -24.17 1.21
CA GLY A 282 -10.17 -23.50 0.56
C GLY A 282 -9.96 -22.07 0.08
N ASP A 283 -9.27 -21.18 0.81
CA ASP A 283 -9.33 -19.75 0.49
C ASP A 283 -8.05 -19.24 -0.18
N VAL A 284 -8.02 -19.39 -1.51
CA VAL A 284 -7.06 -18.69 -2.36
C VAL A 284 -7.45 -17.21 -2.45
N VAL A 285 -6.48 -16.31 -2.27
CA VAL A 285 -6.66 -14.87 -2.47
C VAL A 285 -5.80 -14.37 -3.62
N ALA A 286 -6.43 -13.80 -4.65
CA ALA A 286 -5.78 -13.13 -5.77
C ALA A 286 -5.46 -11.69 -5.39
N LEU A 287 -4.20 -11.42 -5.03
CA LEU A 287 -3.73 -10.08 -4.67
C LEU A 287 -3.12 -9.38 -5.89
N PRO A 288 -3.32 -8.06 -6.04
CA PRO A 288 -2.87 -7.33 -7.22
C PRO A 288 -1.35 -7.18 -7.29
N ALA A 289 -0.89 -6.61 -8.40
CA ALA A 289 0.47 -6.10 -8.53
C ALA A 289 0.78 -5.12 -7.38
N PHE A 290 2.02 -5.12 -6.90
CA PHE A 290 2.52 -4.26 -5.82
C PHE A 290 1.82 -4.41 -4.46
N ASP A 291 1.09 -5.51 -4.22
CA ASP A 291 0.35 -5.67 -2.97
C ASP A 291 1.28 -5.71 -1.73
N GLU A 292 0.83 -5.04 -0.67
CA GLU A 292 1.57 -4.85 0.58
C GLU A 292 1.90 -6.20 1.27
N TYR A 293 1.10 -7.25 1.04
CA TYR A 293 1.34 -8.58 1.62
C TYR A 293 2.73 -9.15 1.30
N TYR A 294 3.24 -8.80 0.12
CA TYR A 294 4.57 -9.19 -0.37
C TYR A 294 5.56 -8.03 -0.35
N LEU A 295 5.15 -6.84 -0.80
CA LEU A 295 6.09 -5.76 -1.07
C LEU A 295 6.59 -5.05 0.19
N SER A 296 5.87 -5.14 1.32
CA SER A 296 6.07 -4.29 2.51
C SER A 296 7.06 -4.83 3.53
N TYR A 297 7.78 -5.90 3.19
CA TYR A 297 8.78 -6.54 4.03
C TYR A 297 10.14 -6.56 3.33
N ALA A 298 11.20 -6.36 4.12
CA ALA A 298 12.57 -6.52 3.66
C ALA A 298 12.85 -8.01 3.39
N ASP A 299 12.42 -8.86 4.33
CA ASP A 299 12.44 -10.31 4.17
C ASP A 299 11.07 -10.85 3.73
N ARG A 300 11.07 -11.52 2.57
CA ARG A 300 9.85 -12.08 1.95
C ARG A 300 9.79 -13.60 2.05
N THR A 301 10.82 -14.23 2.61
CA THR A 301 10.95 -15.70 2.66
C THR A 301 9.87 -16.36 3.52
N THR A 302 9.31 -15.63 4.49
CA THR A 302 8.15 -16.06 5.29
C THR A 302 6.97 -16.49 4.42
N VAL A 303 6.69 -15.73 3.35
CA VAL A 303 5.50 -15.94 2.50
C VAL A 303 5.82 -16.46 1.12
N CYS A 304 7.04 -16.27 0.61
CA CYS A 304 7.37 -16.58 -0.78
C CYS A 304 8.67 -17.37 -0.90
N ALA A 305 8.61 -18.48 -1.63
CA ALA A 305 9.81 -19.23 -2.00
C ALA A 305 10.72 -18.40 -2.93
N PRO A 306 12.06 -18.56 -2.87
CA PRO A 306 13.01 -17.79 -3.68
C PRO A 306 12.74 -17.84 -5.20
N ASP A 307 12.38 -19.01 -5.72
CA ASP A 307 12.12 -19.19 -7.16
C ASP A 307 10.91 -18.38 -7.65
N LEU A 308 9.85 -18.34 -6.83
CA LEU A 308 8.68 -17.50 -7.11
C LEU A 308 9.00 -16.02 -6.92
N ALA A 309 9.80 -15.65 -5.91
CA ALA A 309 10.19 -14.27 -5.66
C ALA A 309 10.90 -13.66 -6.87
N ALA A 310 11.77 -14.44 -7.54
CA ALA A 310 12.43 -14.02 -8.78
C ALA A 310 11.46 -13.77 -9.96
N ARG A 311 10.29 -14.43 -9.98
CA ARG A 311 9.24 -14.21 -10.98
C ARG A 311 8.32 -13.04 -10.64
N ILE A 312 8.10 -12.80 -9.34
CA ILE A 312 7.22 -11.75 -8.84
C ILE A 312 7.91 -10.39 -8.90
N GLY A 313 9.21 -10.32 -8.59
CA GLY A 313 9.95 -9.07 -8.50
C GLY A 313 10.11 -8.58 -7.05
N PRO A 314 10.49 -7.32 -6.82
CA PRO A 314 10.62 -6.25 -7.82
C PRO A 314 11.65 -6.55 -8.91
N THR A 315 11.29 -6.34 -10.17
CA THR A 315 12.25 -6.40 -11.29
C THR A 315 13.18 -5.18 -11.29
N LEU A 316 14.19 -5.15 -12.16
CA LEU A 316 15.07 -3.98 -12.33
C LEU A 316 14.30 -2.68 -12.66
N ASN A 317 13.15 -2.79 -13.32
CA ASN A 317 12.27 -1.66 -13.63
C ASN A 317 11.22 -1.40 -12.55
N GLY A 318 11.39 -2.02 -11.37
CA GLY A 318 10.51 -1.86 -10.21
C GLY A 318 9.18 -2.61 -10.31
N GLN A 319 8.92 -3.40 -11.36
CA GLN A 319 7.63 -4.10 -11.52
C GLN A 319 7.46 -5.24 -10.52
N VAL A 320 6.24 -5.38 -9.99
CA VAL A 320 5.84 -6.46 -9.07
C VAL A 320 4.58 -7.14 -9.61
N ALA A 321 4.64 -8.46 -9.82
CA ALA A 321 3.52 -9.21 -10.38
C ALA A 321 2.36 -9.38 -9.38
N PRO A 322 1.11 -9.51 -9.86
CA PRO A 322 0.00 -10.00 -9.05
C PRO A 322 0.24 -11.44 -8.57
N ILE A 323 -0.14 -11.73 -7.33
CA ILE A 323 0.15 -13.00 -6.64
C ILE A 323 -1.12 -13.75 -6.24
N LEU A 324 -1.02 -15.08 -6.21
CA LEU A 324 -2.01 -15.96 -5.61
C LEU A 324 -1.48 -16.40 -4.25
N VAL A 325 -2.29 -16.25 -3.19
CA VAL A 325 -1.93 -16.63 -1.82
C VAL A 325 -2.88 -17.71 -1.31
N SER A 326 -2.34 -18.76 -0.71
CA SER A 326 -3.11 -19.81 -0.01
C SER A 326 -2.40 -20.18 1.28
N GLY A 327 -3.13 -20.32 2.39
CA GLY A 327 -2.54 -20.56 3.72
C GLY A 327 -1.50 -19.51 4.13
N GLY A 328 -1.60 -18.30 3.56
CA GLY A 328 -0.66 -17.20 3.76
C GLY A 328 0.67 -17.34 3.02
N ARG A 329 0.84 -18.36 2.17
CA ARG A 329 1.99 -18.53 1.28
C ARG A 329 1.64 -18.16 -0.15
N VAL A 330 2.58 -17.57 -0.86
CA VAL A 330 2.46 -17.32 -2.29
C VAL A 330 2.59 -18.63 -3.03
N ILE A 331 1.53 -19.00 -3.75
CA ILE A 331 1.44 -20.24 -4.53
C ILE A 331 1.58 -19.99 -6.03
N GLY A 332 1.67 -18.74 -6.47
CA GLY A 332 1.70 -18.43 -7.89
C GLY A 332 1.48 -16.97 -8.22
N THR A 333 1.30 -16.71 -9.51
CA THR A 333 1.04 -15.38 -10.08
C THR A 333 -0.16 -15.44 -11.01
N TRP A 334 -0.87 -14.33 -11.16
CA TRP A 334 -1.99 -14.19 -12.09
C TRP A 334 -1.86 -12.90 -12.90
N ARG A 335 -2.70 -12.75 -13.93
CA ARG A 335 -2.73 -11.55 -14.77
C ARG A 335 -4.16 -11.14 -15.11
N HIS A 336 -4.31 -9.85 -15.37
CA HIS A 336 -5.52 -9.26 -15.94
C HIS A 336 -5.16 -8.06 -16.82
N SER A 337 -5.87 -7.91 -17.93
CA SER A 337 -5.63 -6.82 -18.88
C SER A 337 -6.62 -5.69 -18.68
N VAL A 338 -6.19 -4.57 -18.11
CA VAL A 338 -7.02 -3.36 -17.94
C VAL A 338 -7.03 -2.44 -19.18
N ALA A 339 -6.70 -2.95 -20.36
CA ALA A 339 -6.76 -2.18 -21.60
C ALA A 339 -8.22 -2.00 -22.07
N ALA A 340 -8.53 -0.86 -22.71
CA ALA A 340 -9.83 -0.65 -23.33
C ALA A 340 -10.14 -1.79 -24.32
N GLY A 341 -11.37 -2.29 -24.29
CA GLY A 341 -11.78 -3.46 -25.08
C GLY A 341 -11.19 -4.80 -24.64
N ARG A 342 -10.37 -4.87 -23.58
CA ARG A 342 -9.86 -6.13 -23.02
C ARG A 342 -10.09 -6.30 -21.51
N HIS A 343 -10.49 -5.24 -20.82
CA HIS A 343 -10.82 -5.25 -19.39
C HIS A 343 -11.98 -6.18 -19.02
N HIS A 344 -12.83 -6.57 -19.96
CA HIS A 344 -13.89 -7.56 -19.74
C HIS A 344 -13.39 -9.01 -19.79
N LEU A 345 -12.15 -9.24 -20.27
CA LEU A 345 -11.60 -10.59 -20.32
C LEU A 345 -11.28 -11.07 -18.91
N PRO A 346 -11.62 -12.33 -18.56
CA PRO A 346 -11.41 -12.82 -17.22
C PRO A 346 -9.91 -12.83 -16.87
N PRO A 347 -9.55 -12.49 -15.61
CA PRO A 347 -8.23 -12.74 -15.09
C PRO A 347 -7.89 -14.23 -15.16
N GLY A 348 -6.61 -14.55 -15.30
CA GLY A 348 -6.16 -15.94 -15.42
C GLY A 348 -4.85 -16.18 -14.67
N PRO A 349 -4.62 -17.41 -14.17
CA PRO A 349 -3.34 -17.78 -13.59
C PRO A 349 -2.24 -17.75 -14.66
N MET A 350 -1.04 -17.39 -14.24
CA MET A 350 0.18 -17.48 -15.06
C MET A 350 1.09 -18.61 -14.59
N ILE A 351 1.24 -18.73 -13.27
CA ILE A 351 2.08 -19.72 -12.62
C ILE A 351 1.29 -20.21 -11.42
N VAL A 352 1.21 -21.53 -11.25
CA VAL A 352 0.70 -22.18 -10.03
C VAL A 352 1.75 -23.21 -9.64
N ALA A 353 2.37 -23.01 -8.49
CA ALA A 353 3.49 -23.80 -8.01
C ALA A 353 3.07 -24.86 -6.98
N ASP A 354 1.85 -24.76 -6.43
CA ASP A 354 1.32 -25.71 -5.46
C ASP A 354 0.22 -26.57 -6.10
N PRO A 355 0.50 -27.84 -6.43
CA PRO A 355 -0.48 -28.73 -7.04
C PRO A 355 -1.56 -29.22 -6.06
N ALA A 356 -1.39 -29.00 -4.75
CA ALA A 356 -2.38 -29.39 -3.75
C ALA A 356 -3.56 -28.41 -3.69
N VAL A 357 -3.40 -27.19 -4.22
CA VAL A 357 -4.46 -26.18 -4.26
C VAL A 357 -5.43 -26.49 -5.39
N ALA A 358 -6.71 -26.63 -5.05
CA ALA A 358 -7.76 -26.90 -6.03
C ALA A 358 -7.89 -25.77 -7.07
N ALA A 359 -7.95 -26.12 -8.35
CA ALA A 359 -8.14 -25.15 -9.43
C ALA A 359 -9.42 -24.31 -9.25
N SER A 360 -10.48 -24.92 -8.72
CA SER A 360 -11.74 -24.24 -8.40
C SER A 360 -11.59 -23.11 -7.38
N ALA A 361 -10.68 -23.24 -6.41
CA ALA A 361 -10.40 -22.18 -5.44
C ALA A 361 -9.70 -20.98 -6.10
N ILE A 362 -8.75 -21.25 -7.00
CA ILE A 362 -8.06 -20.21 -7.80
C ILE A 362 -9.08 -19.49 -8.69
N GLU A 363 -9.93 -20.24 -9.39
CA GLU A 363 -10.98 -19.70 -10.26
C GLU A 363 -11.98 -18.85 -9.48
N ALA A 364 -12.42 -19.28 -8.29
CA ALA A 364 -13.32 -18.52 -7.44
C ALA A 364 -12.71 -17.19 -7.00
N SER A 365 -11.43 -17.20 -6.63
CA SER A 365 -10.67 -16.01 -6.25
C SER A 365 -10.54 -15.02 -7.41
N LEU A 366 -10.20 -15.51 -8.60
CA LEU A 366 -10.09 -14.70 -9.81
C LEU A 366 -11.46 -14.17 -10.28
N ALA A 367 -12.54 -14.96 -10.10
CA ALA A 367 -13.90 -14.51 -10.38
C ALA A 367 -14.33 -13.35 -9.47
N ARG A 368 -13.82 -13.27 -8.23
CA ARG A 368 -14.04 -12.12 -7.34
C ARG A 368 -13.44 -10.84 -7.91
N VAL A 369 -12.26 -10.91 -8.53
CA VAL A 369 -11.65 -9.77 -9.24
C VAL A 369 -12.54 -9.31 -10.41
N SER A 370 -13.10 -10.25 -11.18
CA SER A 370 -14.03 -9.93 -12.27
C SER A 370 -15.28 -9.21 -11.77
N ARG A 371 -15.90 -9.70 -10.68
CA ARG A 371 -17.08 -9.07 -10.06
C ARG A 371 -16.75 -7.65 -9.59
N PHE A 372 -15.60 -7.47 -8.93
CA PHE A 372 -15.14 -6.15 -8.50
C PHE A 372 -15.06 -5.14 -9.66
N LEU A 373 -14.47 -5.55 -10.79
CA LEU A 373 -14.28 -4.69 -11.96
C LEU A 373 -15.57 -4.44 -12.75
N ALA A 374 -16.48 -5.42 -12.80
CA ALA A 374 -17.76 -5.30 -13.49
C ALA A 374 -18.72 -4.34 -12.78
N GLY A 375 -18.58 -4.21 -11.45
CA GLY A 375 -19.44 -3.38 -10.63
C GLY A 375 -20.55 -4.17 -9.98
#